data_AF-A0ABD2Y868-F1
#
_entry.id   AF-A0ABD2Y868-F1
#
_cell.length_a   1.000
_cell.length_b   1.000
_cell.length_c   1.000
_cell.angle_alpha   90.00
_cell.angle_beta   90.00
_cell.angle_gamma   90.00
#
_symmetry.space_group_name_H-M   'P 1'
#
loop_
_entity.id
_entity.type
_entity.pdbx_description
1 polymer ?
#
loop_
_entity_poly.entity_id
_entity_poly.type
_entity_poly.pdbx_seq_one_letter_code
_entity_poly.pdbx_strand_id
1 'polypeptide(L)'
;MDRVRKFSIFAPALKRLEIRDLDVYVDIEDFEDYIIFERELEINAPALEHLDLRDHMSDGFSITNLDSLIEANVDIGKNLFNPEALYNVKFLSLSGNFRRCR
;
A
#
# COMPACT_ATOMS: atom_id res chain seq x y z
N MET A 1 -8.14 -5.26 21.49
CA MET A 1 -8.29 -3.80 21.36
C MET A 1 -7.81 -3.50 19.96
N ASP A 2 -8.74 -3.23 19.04
CA ASP A 2 -8.43 -3.02 17.62
C ASP A 2 -7.96 -1.58 17.46
N ARG A 3 -6.64 -1.36 17.57
CA ARG A 3 -6.06 -0.05 17.28
C ARG A 3 -5.45 -0.12 15.88
N VAL A 4 -6.23 0.29 14.89
CA VAL A 4 -5.74 0.42 13.51
C VAL A 4 -5.06 1.79 13.37
N ARG A 5 -3.79 1.80 12.93
CA ARG A 5 -3.10 3.03 12.50
C ARG A 5 -3.34 3.20 11.01
N LYS A 6 -4.19 4.18 10.67
CA LYS A 6 -4.55 4.48 9.28
C LYS A 6 -3.73 5.65 8.74
N PHE A 7 -3.10 5.45 7.59
CA PHE A 7 -2.44 6.50 6.82
C PHE A 7 -3.24 6.73 5.53
N SER A 8 -3.74 7.94 5.34
CA SER A 8 -4.58 8.26 4.19
C SER A 8 -3.98 9.37 3.31
N ILE A 9 -3.97 9.13 2.01
CA ILE A 9 -3.55 10.09 0.98
C ILE A 9 -4.76 10.48 0.14
N PHE A 10 -5.17 11.74 0.26
CA PHE A 10 -6.23 12.35 -0.55
C PHE A 10 -5.65 13.47 -1.39
N ALA A 11 -5.42 13.21 -2.68
CA ALA A 11 -4.76 14.16 -3.55
C ALA A 11 -5.37 14.14 -4.97
N PRO A 12 -6.45 14.91 -5.20
CA PRO A 12 -7.25 14.80 -6.43
C PRO A 12 -6.50 15.12 -7.73
N ALA A 13 -5.48 15.98 -7.66
CA ALA A 13 -4.68 16.41 -8.81
C ALA A 13 -3.31 15.72 -8.89
N LEU A 14 -3.02 14.79 -7.97
CA LEU A 14 -1.72 14.11 -7.92
C LEU A 14 -1.58 13.15 -9.10
N LYS A 15 -0.52 13.32 -9.91
CA LYS A 15 -0.25 12.47 -11.08
C LYS A 15 0.72 11.32 -10.80
N ARG A 16 1.62 11.49 -9.83
CA ARG A 16 2.63 10.51 -9.47
C ARG A 16 2.71 10.40 -7.96
N LEU A 17 2.66 9.16 -7.46
CA LEU A 17 2.82 8.83 -6.06
C LEU A 17 3.92 7.79 -5.93
N GLU A 18 4.83 8.05 -5.01
CA GLU A 18 5.91 7.13 -4.67
C GLU A 18 5.94 6.96 -3.16
N ILE A 19 5.73 5.73 -2.72
CA ILE A 19 5.84 5.31 -1.33
C ILE A 19 6.94 4.26 -1.32
N ARG A 20 8.03 4.57 -0.64
CA ARG A 20 9.13 3.63 -0.39
C ARG A 20 9.13 3.31 1.09
N ASP A 21 9.53 2.09 1.42
CA ASP A 21 9.61 1.57 2.78
C ASP A 21 9.96 2.68 3.76
N LEU A 22 9.03 2.95 4.68
CA LEU A 22 9.34 3.61 5.92
C LEU A 22 10.04 2.55 6.78
N ASP A 23 11.28 2.20 6.41
CA ASP A 23 12.24 1.47 7.24
C ASP A 23 12.57 2.34 8.44
N VAL A 24 11.59 2.52 9.33
CA VAL A 24 11.88 2.92 10.69
C VAL A 24 12.47 1.66 11.30
N TYR A 25 13.81 1.61 11.38
CA TYR A 25 14.50 0.75 12.31
C TYR A 25 13.87 1.01 13.68
N VAL A 26 12.91 0.17 14.04
CA VAL A 26 12.31 0.22 15.36
C VAL A 26 13.37 -0.37 16.28
N ASP A 27 14.00 0.49 17.06
CA ASP A 27 14.86 0.06 18.15
C ASP A 27 14.11 -1.01 18.94
N ILE A 28 14.82 -2.10 19.25
CA ILE A 28 14.26 -3.41 19.66
C ILE A 28 13.35 -3.31 20.90
N GLU A 29 13.37 -2.18 21.61
CA GLU A 29 12.52 -1.88 22.76
C GLU A 29 11.07 -1.49 22.40
N ASP A 30 10.78 -1.04 21.17
CA ASP A 30 9.44 -0.64 20.70
C ASP A 30 8.67 -1.79 19.99
N PHE A 31 9.22 -3.01 19.99
CA PHE A 31 8.61 -4.17 19.33
C PHE A 31 7.26 -4.59 19.92
N GLU A 32 7.02 -4.31 21.21
CA GLU A 32 5.72 -4.58 21.82
C GLU A 32 4.64 -3.69 21.19
N ASP A 33 4.91 -2.39 20.99
CA ASP A 33 3.98 -1.47 20.32
C ASP A 33 3.87 -1.77 18.81
N TYR A 34 4.86 -2.44 18.21
CA TYR A 34 4.85 -2.82 16.79
C TYR A 34 3.92 -4.00 16.46
N ILE A 35 3.62 -4.86 17.44
CA ILE A 35 2.73 -6.03 17.29
C ILE A 35 1.27 -5.65 17.57
N ILE A 36 1.02 -4.50 18.20
CA ILE A 36 -0.31 -4.15 18.75
C ILE A 36 -1.21 -3.41 17.74
N PHE A 37 -0.67 -2.83 16.67
CA PHE A 37 -1.45 -2.03 15.73
C PHE A 37 -1.46 -2.63 14.32
N GLU A 38 -2.67 -2.93 13.82
CA GLU A 38 -2.89 -3.14 12.39
C GLU A 38 -2.63 -1.82 11.64
N ARG A 39 -1.93 -1.86 10.52
CA ARG A 39 -1.66 -0.68 9.69
C ARG A 39 -2.47 -0.72 8.40
N GLU A 40 -3.18 0.37 8.12
CA GLU A 40 -3.94 0.51 6.88
C GLU A 40 -3.44 1.69 6.05
N LEU A 41 -3.17 1.44 4.77
CA LEU A 41 -2.87 2.47 3.78
C LEU A 41 -4.09 2.72 2.90
N GLU A 42 -4.59 3.96 2.91
CA GLU A 42 -5.67 4.40 2.04
C GLU A 42 -5.17 5.43 1.03
N ILE A 43 -5.44 5.20 -0.24
CA ILE A 43 -5.08 6.11 -1.33
C ILE A 43 -6.33 6.41 -2.15
N ASN A 44 -6.63 7.70 -2.29
CA ASN A 44 -7.68 8.22 -3.15
C ASN A 44 -7.13 9.40 -3.96
N ALA A 45 -6.75 9.10 -5.20
CA ALA A 45 -6.10 10.04 -6.11
C ALA A 45 -6.61 9.83 -7.55
N PRO A 46 -7.78 10.40 -7.92
CA PRO A 46 -8.42 10.19 -9.22
C PRO A 46 -7.56 10.53 -10.45
N ALA A 47 -6.65 11.49 -10.35
CA ALA A 47 -5.75 11.88 -11.43
C ALA A 47 -4.40 11.13 -11.42
N LEU A 48 -4.25 10.10 -10.58
CA LEU A 48 -2.99 9.38 -10.43
C LEU A 48 -2.70 8.57 -11.70
N GLU A 49 -1.57 8.83 -12.34
CA GLU A 49 -1.11 8.18 -13.56
C GLU A 49 -0.01 7.15 -13.27
N HIS A 50 0.83 7.40 -12.25
CA HIS A 50 1.95 6.52 -11.88
C HIS A 50 1.98 6.24 -10.36
N LEU A 51 2.07 4.97 -9.99
CA LEU A 51 2.22 4.50 -8.61
C LEU A 51 3.46 3.62 -8.47
N ASP A 52 4.38 3.96 -7.57
CA ASP A 52 5.41 3.04 -7.04
C ASP A 52 5.16 2.88 -5.54
N LEU A 53 4.76 1.70 -5.11
CA LEU A 53 4.40 1.37 -3.73
C LEU A 53 5.31 0.25 -3.24
N ARG A 54 6.15 0.54 -2.25
CA ARG A 54 6.95 -0.45 -1.53
C ARG A 54 6.59 -0.39 -0.06
N ASP A 55 5.83 -1.38 0.39
CA ASP A 55 5.29 -1.41 1.75
C ASP A 55 5.18 -2.84 2.27
N HIS A 56 6.10 -3.22 3.15
CA HIS A 56 6.09 -4.52 3.81
C HIS A 56 5.45 -4.49 5.20
N MET A 57 4.95 -3.33 5.62
CA MET A 57 4.52 -3.08 6.98
C MET A 57 3.00 -2.97 7.13
N SER A 58 2.29 -2.49 6.11
CA SER A 58 0.83 -2.36 6.16
C SER A 58 0.13 -3.72 6.10
N ASP A 59 -0.87 -3.88 6.97
CA ASP A 59 -1.74 -5.06 7.09
C ASP A 59 -2.92 -5.02 6.11
N GLY A 60 -3.35 -3.82 5.73
CA GLY A 60 -4.42 -3.59 4.78
C GLY A 60 -4.13 -2.46 3.80
N PHE A 61 -4.66 -2.61 2.58
CA PHE A 61 -4.59 -1.61 1.53
C PHE A 61 -5.99 -1.29 1.00
N SER A 62 -6.33 -0.01 0.95
CA SER A 62 -7.54 0.51 0.29
C SER A 62 -7.14 1.54 -0.74
N ILE A 63 -6.96 1.11 -1.98
CA ILE A 63 -6.58 1.98 -3.09
C ILE A 63 -7.80 2.13 -3.99
N THR A 64 -8.31 3.35 -4.10
CA THR A 64 -9.58 3.64 -4.79
C THR A 64 -9.43 4.82 -5.74
N ASN A 65 -10.36 4.94 -6.70
CA ASN A 65 -10.38 5.99 -7.72
C ASN A 65 -9.05 6.09 -8.48
N LEU A 66 -8.69 5.01 -9.19
CA LEU A 66 -7.47 4.92 -9.99
C LEU A 66 -7.75 4.91 -11.50
N ASP A 67 -8.83 5.56 -11.93
CA ASP A 67 -9.28 5.48 -13.34
C ASP A 67 -8.25 6.05 -14.32
N SER A 68 -7.36 6.93 -13.85
CA SER A 68 -6.27 7.51 -14.64
C SER A 68 -4.96 6.72 -14.56
N LEU A 69 -4.89 5.62 -13.80
CA LEU A 69 -3.64 4.93 -13.50
C LEU A 69 -3.12 4.18 -14.72
N ILE A 70 -1.94 4.57 -15.19
CA ILE A 70 -1.29 4.03 -16.38
C ILE A 70 -0.29 2.94 -15.98
N GLU A 71 0.46 3.19 -14.92
CA GLU A 71 1.57 2.36 -14.48
C GLU A 71 1.54 2.17 -12.96
N ALA A 72 1.67 0.93 -12.52
CA ALA A 72 1.77 0.58 -11.11
C ALA A 72 2.91 -0.42 -10.89
N ASN A 73 3.84 -0.06 -10.01
CA ASN A 73 4.82 -0.96 -9.43
C ASN A 73 4.48 -1.13 -7.94
N VAL A 74 4.15 -2.35 -7.54
CA VAL A 74 3.71 -2.64 -6.18
C VAL A 74 4.57 -3.78 -5.63
N ASP A 75 5.36 -3.47 -4.61
CA ASP A 75 6.18 -4.40 -3.83
C ASP A 75 5.67 -4.43 -2.39
N ILE A 76 4.97 -5.49 -2.01
CA ILE A 76 4.25 -5.51 -0.74
C ILE A 76 4.48 -6.79 0.06
N GLY A 77 4.29 -6.68 1.36
CA GLY A 77 4.35 -7.80 2.31
C GLY A 77 3.27 -8.86 2.07
N LYS A 78 3.14 -9.82 3.00
CA LYS A 78 2.25 -11.00 2.92
C LYS A 78 0.75 -10.71 2.86
N ASN A 79 0.34 -9.46 2.73
CA ASN A 79 -1.01 -9.01 3.05
C ASN A 79 -1.91 -8.91 1.81
N LEU A 80 -3.23 -8.91 2.09
CA LEU A 80 -4.33 -8.97 1.14
C LEU A 80 -4.39 -7.68 0.31
N PHE A 81 -3.60 -7.63 -0.74
CA PHE A 81 -3.79 -6.66 -1.81
C PHE A 81 -5.01 -7.07 -2.63
N ASN A 82 -6.00 -6.18 -2.77
CA ASN A 82 -7.10 -6.39 -3.71
C ASN A 82 -6.72 -5.80 -5.08
N PRO A 83 -6.33 -6.62 -6.08
CA PRO A 83 -5.95 -6.14 -7.40
C PRO A 83 -7.14 -5.63 -8.23
N GLU A 84 -8.39 -5.78 -7.78
CA GLU A 84 -9.57 -5.30 -8.52
C GLU A 84 -9.51 -3.80 -8.80
N ALA A 85 -8.85 -3.02 -7.95
CA ALA A 85 -8.66 -1.58 -8.15
C ALA A 85 -7.69 -1.23 -9.31
N LEU A 86 -6.94 -2.20 -9.83
CA LEU A 86 -5.93 -2.01 -10.87
C LEU A 86 -6.41 -2.40 -12.29
N TYR A 87 -7.72 -2.53 -12.49
CA TYR A 87 -8.31 -3.03 -13.73
C TYR A 87 -7.96 -2.22 -14.99
N ASN A 88 -7.58 -0.95 -14.85
CA ASN A 88 -7.25 -0.04 -15.97
C ASN A 88 -5.74 0.13 -16.24
N VAL A 89 -4.88 -0.55 -15.49
CA VAL A 89 -3.43 -0.33 -15.57
C VAL A 89 -2.86 -0.98 -16.83
N LYS A 90 -2.08 -0.22 -17.62
CA LYS A 90 -1.40 -0.73 -18.82
C LYS A 90 -0.15 -1.52 -18.48
N PHE A 91 0.56 -1.09 -17.43
CA PHE A 91 1.80 -1.72 -16.96
C PHE A 91 1.70 -2.01 -15.48
N LEU A 92 1.62 -3.29 -15.14
CA LEU A 92 1.52 -3.76 -13.76
C LEU A 92 2.73 -4.63 -13.42
N SER A 93 3.48 -4.20 -12.41
CA SER A 93 4.54 -4.98 -11.77
C SER A 93 4.11 -5.28 -10.32
N LEU A 94 4.05 -6.56 -9.98
CA LEU A 94 3.75 -7.04 -8.62
C LEU A 94 4.92 -7.87 -8.12
N SER A 95 5.48 -7.49 -6.98
CA SER A 95 6.43 -8.31 -6.21
C SER A 95 5.96 -8.44 -4.77
N GLY A 96 6.30 -9.57 -4.14
CA GLY A 96 5.87 -9.84 -2.77
C GLY A 96 6.00 -11.31 -2.40
N ASN A 97 6.00 -11.59 -1.09
CA ASN A 97 6.04 -12.94 -0.53
C ASN A 97 4.62 -13.56 -0.48
N PHE A 98 4.01 -13.80 -1.64
CA PHE A 98 2.69 -14.42 -1.74
C PHE A 98 2.78 -15.91 -1.37
N ARG A 99 2.33 -16.30 -0.15
CA ARG A 99 2.14 -17.72 0.16
C ARG A 99 0.86 -18.20 -0.53
N ARG A 100 0.96 -19.26 -1.33
CA ARG A 100 -0.22 -19.97 -1.88
C ARG A 100 -1.13 -20.38 -0.73
N CYS A 101 -2.36 -19.84 -0.69
CA CYS A 101 -3.44 -20.43 0.09
C CYS A 101 -3.65 -21.87 -0.42
N ARG A 102 -3.66 -22.82 0.52
CA ARG A 102 -3.79 -24.25 0.25
C ARG A 102 -5.24 -24.69 0.39
#